data_AF-A0A0K1QK29-F1
#
_entry.id   AF-A0A0K1QK29-F1
#
_cell.length_a   1.000
_cell.length_b   1.000
_cell.length_c   1.000
_cell.angle_alpha   90.00
_cell.angle_beta   90.00
_cell.angle_gamma   90.00
#
_symmetry.space_group_name_H-M   'P 1'
#
loop_
_entity.id
_entity.type
_entity.pdbx_description
1 polymer ?
#
loop_
_entity_poly.entity_id
_entity_poly.type
_entity_poly.pdbx_seq_one_letter_code
_entity_poly.pdbx_strand_id
1 'polypeptide(L)'
;MPTLYISAADLPGVNLAPDTRLYAGRGWLALVREAIAIIGDSKIQAIREDSGALRIEVVYSTPEQRAALREIEQRSLQVCEICGAIGELRYEGLKNDCPAGWHRTRCEKHIKTRTNGATASPPLLNQIADTNSGLFIHAPTGTAQTIAEVLHAVGRSVAMLTEADSMQLAIEQIADQLGTAPGHTLSATLEAASSRLRAPIYLLVDRAERFEQSEIIYALKAARDVLNTSALFGLRVAFVGGDRDAQARMTRLPAAAFFCAQMVDASAEQLSVYNLQERERRRRTALRALRSFDFAVRRAALRELSAILQLDREHPIGEAAHLSTGEVQALVPVTVVEGYIPYVRDIDIPEPWATRFALASIGSTRQLNGSYVSDWRNFLNLWDQEHARLIDALEDLDDV
;
A
#
# COMPACT_ATOMS: atom_id res chain seq x y z
N MET A 1 -8.15 -3.28 20.32
CA MET A 1 -9.39 -3.17 19.52
C MET A 1 -9.95 -4.57 19.32
N PRO A 2 -11.27 -4.82 19.45
CA PRO A 2 -11.83 -6.14 19.19
C PRO A 2 -11.66 -6.53 17.72
N THR A 3 -11.28 -7.78 17.46
CA THR A 3 -11.11 -8.34 16.12
C THR A 3 -12.44 -8.27 15.35
N LEU A 4 -12.48 -7.52 14.25
CA LEU A 4 -13.69 -7.32 13.43
C LEU A 4 -13.97 -8.48 12.48
N TYR A 5 -12.97 -9.32 12.20
CA TYR A 5 -13.07 -10.50 11.33
C TYR A 5 -13.07 -11.80 12.14
N ILE A 6 -13.68 -12.82 11.56
CA ILE A 6 -13.57 -14.20 12.04
C ILE A 6 -12.13 -14.67 11.86
N SER A 7 -11.54 -15.20 12.91
CA SER A 7 -10.21 -15.79 12.90
C SER A 7 -10.27 -17.31 12.99
N ALA A 8 -9.18 -18.00 12.67
CA ALA A 8 -9.09 -19.46 12.85
C ALA A 8 -9.33 -19.87 14.31
N ALA A 9 -8.99 -19.02 15.28
CA ALA A 9 -9.24 -19.26 16.70
C ALA A 9 -10.73 -19.28 17.07
N ASP A 10 -11.60 -18.62 16.28
CA ASP A 10 -13.04 -18.63 16.49
C ASP A 10 -13.70 -19.94 15.99
N LEU A 11 -12.95 -20.75 15.22
CA LEU A 11 -13.36 -21.96 14.51
C LEU A 11 -12.51 -23.19 14.91
N PRO A 12 -12.50 -23.58 16.19
CA PRO A 12 -11.69 -24.72 16.64
C PRO A 12 -12.17 -26.03 16.02
N GLY A 13 -11.23 -26.86 15.56
CA GLY A 13 -11.51 -28.20 15.02
C GLY A 13 -12.07 -28.24 13.59
N VAL A 14 -12.15 -27.09 12.90
CA VAL A 14 -12.65 -27.01 11.53
C VAL A 14 -11.56 -27.39 10.52
N ASN A 15 -11.92 -28.18 9.50
CA ASN A 15 -11.01 -28.59 8.42
C ASN A 15 -10.77 -27.44 7.42
N LEU A 16 -9.90 -26.49 7.81
CA LEU A 16 -9.47 -25.39 6.95
C LEU A 16 -8.35 -25.87 5.99
N ALA A 17 -8.40 -25.45 4.73
CA ALA A 17 -7.27 -25.56 3.82
C ALA A 17 -6.05 -24.74 4.33
N PRO A 18 -4.81 -25.13 3.97
CA PRO A 18 -3.60 -24.40 4.39
C PRO A 18 -3.58 -22.92 3.97
N ASP A 19 -4.33 -22.56 2.93
CA ASP A 19 -4.47 -21.23 2.35
C ASP A 19 -5.88 -20.64 2.52
N THR A 20 -6.65 -21.11 3.51
CA THR A 20 -8.03 -20.64 3.70
C THR A 20 -8.09 -19.14 3.93
N ARG A 21 -8.87 -18.47 3.08
CA ARG A 21 -9.14 -17.03 3.18
C ARG A 21 -10.26 -16.78 4.18
N LEU A 22 -9.96 -16.08 5.27
CA LEU A 22 -10.91 -15.69 6.31
C LEU A 22 -11.11 -14.16 6.30
N TYR A 23 -12.11 -13.71 5.54
CA TYR A 23 -12.43 -12.29 5.35
C TYR A 23 -13.90 -11.97 5.64
N ALA A 24 -14.54 -12.79 6.47
CA ALA A 24 -15.91 -12.60 6.92
C ALA A 24 -15.94 -11.84 8.26
N GLY A 25 -16.87 -10.91 8.40
CA GLY A 25 -17.06 -10.16 9.64
C GLY A 25 -17.47 -11.06 10.81
N ARG A 26 -16.99 -10.75 12.02
CA ARG A 26 -17.22 -11.55 13.23
C ARG A 26 -18.70 -11.65 13.63
N GLY A 27 -19.52 -10.68 13.23
CA GLY A 27 -20.97 -10.70 13.43
C GLY A 27 -21.66 -11.88 12.75
N TRP A 28 -21.05 -12.49 11.73
CA TRP A 28 -21.56 -13.68 11.08
C TRP A 28 -21.10 -15.00 11.70
N LEU A 29 -20.36 -14.98 12.81
CA LEU A 29 -19.79 -16.18 13.42
C LEU A 29 -20.85 -17.25 13.75
N ALA A 30 -22.05 -16.86 14.17
CA ALA A 30 -23.14 -17.79 14.43
C ALA A 30 -23.59 -18.52 13.14
N LEU A 31 -23.72 -17.79 12.03
CA LEU A 31 -24.07 -18.34 10.72
C LEU A 31 -22.97 -19.25 10.17
N VAL A 32 -21.70 -18.87 10.38
CA VAL A 32 -20.55 -19.68 9.98
C VAL A 32 -20.51 -21.00 10.76
N ARG A 33 -20.82 -20.99 12.07
CA ARG A 33 -20.89 -22.22 12.87
C ARG A 33 -22.02 -23.16 12.42
N GLU A 34 -23.16 -22.59 12.04
CA GLU A 34 -24.27 -23.35 11.44
C GLU A 34 -23.85 -23.98 10.11
N ALA A 35 -23.17 -23.22 9.26
CA ALA A 35 -22.64 -23.71 8.00
C ALA A 35 -21.62 -24.84 8.18
N ILE A 36 -20.73 -24.73 9.17
CA ILE A 36 -19.75 -25.77 9.49
C ILE A 36 -20.44 -27.09 9.87
N ALA A 37 -21.53 -27.04 10.63
CA ALA A 37 -22.30 -28.24 10.98
C ALA A 37 -22.91 -28.93 9.74
N ILE A 38 -23.26 -28.17 8.71
CA ILE A 38 -23.77 -28.68 7.43
C ILE A 38 -22.64 -29.25 6.55
N ILE A 39 -21.48 -28.60 6.57
CA ILE A 39 -20.29 -28.96 5.78
C ILE A 39 -19.66 -30.27 6.29
N GLY A 40 -19.68 -30.50 7.61
CA GLY A 40 -19.05 -31.66 8.24
C GLY A 40 -17.53 -31.64 8.05
N ASP A 41 -16.95 -32.77 7.65
CA ASP A 41 -15.49 -32.93 7.50
C ASP A 41 -14.94 -32.36 6.17
N SER A 42 -15.80 -31.81 5.31
CA SER A 42 -15.38 -31.21 4.05
C SER A 42 -14.42 -30.05 4.29
N LYS A 43 -13.35 -30.01 3.49
CA LYS A 43 -12.33 -28.96 3.59
C LYS A 43 -12.88 -27.61 3.12
N ILE A 44 -12.73 -26.58 3.94
CA ILE A 44 -13.17 -25.21 3.65
C ILE A 44 -12.02 -24.44 2.98
N GLN A 45 -12.30 -23.87 1.81
CA GLN A 45 -11.34 -23.10 1.02
C GLN A 45 -11.42 -21.59 1.30
N ALA A 46 -12.61 -21.06 1.59
CA ALA A 46 -12.77 -19.66 1.96
C ALA A 46 -14.03 -19.40 2.78
N ILE A 47 -13.95 -18.43 3.69
CA ILE A 47 -15.08 -17.82 4.39
C ILE A 47 -14.89 -16.30 4.24
N ARG A 48 -15.67 -15.68 3.36
CA ARG A 48 -15.49 -14.27 2.99
C ARG A 48 -16.80 -13.52 2.90
N GLU A 49 -16.72 -12.20 2.91
CA GLU A 49 -17.78 -11.37 2.36
C GLU A 49 -17.72 -11.39 0.83
N ASP A 50 -18.89 -11.46 0.20
CA ASP A 50 -19.09 -11.30 -1.23
C ASP A 50 -20.41 -10.57 -1.48
N SER A 51 -20.32 -9.34 -2.01
CA SER A 51 -21.47 -8.49 -2.34
C SER A 51 -22.42 -8.26 -1.15
N GLY A 52 -21.86 -8.07 0.04
CA GLY A 52 -22.56 -7.81 1.29
C GLY A 52 -23.11 -9.06 1.98
N ALA A 53 -23.00 -10.22 1.35
CA ALA A 53 -23.37 -11.51 1.92
C ALA A 53 -22.13 -12.28 2.41
N LEU A 54 -22.35 -13.19 3.35
CA LEU A 54 -21.42 -14.25 3.68
C LEU A 54 -21.32 -15.22 2.49
N ARG A 55 -20.10 -15.66 2.19
CA ARG A 55 -19.80 -16.69 1.19
C ARG A 55 -18.90 -17.75 1.79
N ILE A 56 -19.29 -19.02 1.66
CA ILE A 56 -18.48 -20.15 2.15
C ILE A 56 -18.16 -21.10 1.00
N GLU A 57 -16.86 -21.21 0.67
CA GLU A 57 -16.35 -22.07 -0.39
C GLU A 57 -15.77 -23.35 0.23
N VAL A 58 -16.23 -24.50 -0.24
CA VAL A 58 -15.76 -25.82 0.19
C VAL A 58 -15.29 -26.63 -1.00
N VAL A 59 -14.27 -27.46 -0.80
CA VAL A 59 -13.64 -28.25 -1.89
C VAL A 59 -14.62 -29.26 -2.46
N TYR A 60 -15.41 -29.91 -1.60
CA TYR A 60 -16.44 -30.86 -1.99
C TYR A 60 -17.72 -30.60 -1.20
N SER A 61 -18.86 -30.58 -1.90
CA SER A 61 -20.19 -30.46 -1.31
C SER A 61 -21.21 -31.29 -2.08
N THR A 62 -22.21 -31.83 -1.38
CA THR A 62 -23.39 -32.40 -2.02
C THR A 62 -24.36 -31.30 -2.50
N PRO A 63 -25.29 -31.58 -3.41
CA PRO A 63 -26.34 -30.63 -3.79
C PRO A 63 -27.15 -30.10 -2.61
N GLU A 64 -27.45 -30.96 -1.63
CA GLU A 64 -28.21 -30.63 -0.43
C GLU A 64 -27.41 -29.68 0.47
N GLN A 65 -26.12 -29.95 0.67
CA GLN A 65 -25.22 -29.05 1.40
C GLN A 65 -25.13 -27.68 0.72
N ARG A 66 -25.04 -27.64 -0.62
CA ARG A 66 -25.03 -26.36 -1.36
C ARG A 66 -26.34 -25.59 -1.20
N ALA A 67 -27.49 -26.27 -1.20
CA ALA A 67 -28.78 -25.63 -1.00
C ALA A 67 -28.88 -25.03 0.40
N ALA A 68 -28.49 -25.78 1.43
CA ALA A 68 -28.50 -25.31 2.81
C ALA A 68 -27.48 -24.17 3.06
N LEU A 69 -26.29 -24.23 2.44
CA LEU A 69 -25.32 -23.13 2.49
C LEU A 69 -25.89 -21.86 1.87
N ARG A 70 -26.56 -21.93 0.71
CA ARG A 70 -27.21 -20.75 0.09
C ARG A 70 -28.26 -20.11 0.99
N GLU A 71 -28.99 -20.90 1.79
CA GLU A 71 -29.95 -20.36 2.76
C GLU A 71 -29.24 -19.55 3.86
N ILE A 72 -28.09 -20.02 4.34
CA ILE A 72 -27.25 -19.29 5.31
C ILE A 72 -26.67 -18.02 4.68
N GLU A 73 -26.18 -18.09 3.45
CA GLU A 73 -25.70 -16.93 2.69
C GLU A 73 -26.82 -15.89 2.54
N GLN A 74 -28.05 -16.31 2.23
CA GLN A 74 -29.21 -15.42 2.12
C GLN A 74 -29.56 -14.76 3.47
N ARG A 75 -29.52 -15.53 4.57
CA ARG A 75 -29.78 -15.00 5.93
C ARG A 75 -28.73 -13.99 6.37
N SER A 76 -27.49 -14.10 5.90
CA SER A 76 -26.42 -13.15 6.24
C SER A 76 -26.72 -11.72 5.77
N LEU A 77 -27.53 -11.54 4.72
CA LEU A 77 -27.94 -10.23 4.21
C LEU A 77 -28.79 -9.42 5.20
N GLN A 78 -29.28 -10.06 6.26
CA GLN A 78 -30.08 -9.44 7.33
C GLN A 78 -29.33 -9.33 8.66
N VAL A 79 -28.03 -9.70 8.68
CA VAL A 79 -27.20 -9.73 9.89
C VAL A 79 -26.01 -8.81 9.72
N CYS A 80 -25.84 -7.88 10.66
CA CYS A 80 -24.70 -6.99 10.67
C CYS A 80 -23.39 -7.77 10.81
N GLU A 81 -22.48 -7.59 9.87
CA GLU A 81 -21.22 -8.35 9.83
C GLU A 81 -20.25 -8.02 10.99
N ILE A 82 -20.46 -6.92 11.74
CA ILE A 82 -19.60 -6.56 12.88
C ILE A 82 -20.09 -7.19 14.17
N CYS A 83 -21.37 -6.98 14.51
CA CYS A 83 -21.91 -7.30 15.83
C CYS A 83 -22.96 -8.42 15.84
N GLY A 84 -23.44 -8.87 14.68
CA GLY A 84 -24.46 -9.92 14.58
C GLY A 84 -25.89 -9.46 14.89
N ALA A 85 -26.12 -8.16 15.13
CA ALA A 85 -27.47 -7.61 15.23
C ALA A 85 -28.19 -7.59 13.87
N ILE A 86 -29.49 -7.36 13.87
CA ILE A 86 -30.26 -7.15 12.62
C ILE A 86 -29.62 -6.00 11.83
N GLY A 87 -29.35 -6.27 10.56
CA GLY A 87 -28.76 -5.31 9.63
C GLY A 87 -29.46 -5.38 8.28
N GLU A 88 -29.12 -4.42 7.43
CA GLU A 88 -29.61 -4.36 6.06
C GLU A 88 -28.44 -4.15 5.13
N LEU A 89 -28.59 -4.55 3.87
CA LEU A 89 -27.60 -4.30 2.83
C LEU A 89 -27.46 -2.78 2.62
N ARG A 90 -26.27 -2.25 2.85
CA ARG A 90 -25.92 -0.84 2.65
C ARG A 90 -24.85 -0.71 1.57
N TYR A 91 -24.88 0.42 0.88
CA TYR A 91 -23.96 0.76 -0.18
C TYR A 91 -22.89 1.71 0.35
N GLU A 92 -21.62 1.31 0.32
CA GLU A 92 -20.52 2.20 0.68
C GLU A 92 -20.14 3.09 -0.51
N GLY A 93 -20.89 4.19 -0.71
CA GLY A 93 -20.55 5.23 -1.68
C GLY A 93 -21.58 5.42 -2.80
N LEU A 94 -21.67 6.67 -3.26
CA LEU A 94 -22.42 7.07 -4.44
C LEU A 94 -21.42 7.60 -5.47
N LYS A 95 -21.50 7.13 -6.72
CA LYS A 95 -20.81 7.73 -7.87
C LYS A 95 -21.87 8.14 -8.87
N ASN A 96 -21.98 9.45 -9.11
CA ASN A 96 -22.99 10.05 -9.98
C ASN A 96 -24.43 9.68 -9.57
N ASP A 97 -24.75 9.79 -8.27
CA ASP A 97 -26.06 9.42 -7.68
C ASP A 97 -26.48 7.96 -7.88
N CYS A 98 -25.61 7.12 -8.44
CA CYS A 98 -25.76 5.68 -8.49
C CYS A 98 -24.96 5.02 -7.35
N PRO A 99 -25.49 3.96 -6.71
CA PRO A 99 -24.72 3.15 -5.78
C PRO A 99 -23.46 2.64 -6.46
N ALA A 100 -22.30 3.02 -5.92
CA ALA A 100 -21.01 2.63 -6.46
C ALA A 100 -20.04 2.43 -5.30
N GLY A 101 -19.81 1.17 -4.96
CA GLY A 101 -18.95 0.76 -3.86
C GLY A 101 -19.22 -0.67 -3.41
N TRP A 102 -18.48 -1.11 -2.40
CA TRP A 102 -18.64 -2.44 -1.82
C TRP A 102 -19.97 -2.52 -1.06
N HIS A 103 -20.68 -3.63 -1.21
CA HIS A 103 -21.92 -3.89 -0.48
C HIS A 103 -21.59 -4.44 0.90
N ARG A 104 -22.25 -3.96 1.95
CA ARG A 104 -22.02 -4.41 3.33
C ARG A 104 -23.33 -4.51 4.08
N THR A 105 -23.58 -5.61 4.79
CA THR A 105 -24.74 -5.69 5.69
C THR A 105 -24.40 -5.12 7.05
N ARG A 106 -25.05 -4.01 7.43
CA ARG A 106 -24.77 -3.26 8.66
C ARG A 106 -26.06 -2.91 9.40
N CYS A 107 -25.97 -2.80 10.72
CA CYS A 107 -26.99 -2.15 11.55
C CYS A 107 -26.73 -0.63 11.61
N GLU A 108 -27.73 0.15 12.03
CA GLU A 108 -27.62 1.62 12.19
C GLU A 108 -26.39 2.07 13.00
N LYS A 109 -26.03 1.32 14.06
CA LYS A 109 -24.86 1.63 14.89
C LYS A 109 -23.52 1.52 14.16
N HIS A 110 -23.45 0.72 13.10
CA HIS A 110 -22.22 0.39 12.39
C HIS A 110 -22.21 0.90 10.94
N ILE A 111 -23.20 1.71 10.54
CA ILE A 111 -23.34 2.20 9.17
C ILE A 111 -22.15 3.07 8.71
N LYS A 112 -21.51 3.78 9.64
CA LYS A 112 -20.30 4.60 9.39
C LYS A 112 -19.00 3.89 9.79
N THR A 113 -19.07 2.69 10.34
CA THR A 113 -17.90 1.97 10.84
C THR A 113 -17.16 1.33 9.68
N ARG A 114 -16.03 1.93 9.28
CA ARG A 114 -15.10 1.31 8.33
C ARG A 114 -14.44 0.10 8.97
N THR A 115 -14.61 -1.09 8.39
CA THR A 115 -13.95 -2.33 8.86
C THR A 115 -12.45 -2.38 8.60
N ASN A 116 -11.85 -1.32 8.03
CA ASN A 116 -10.41 -1.20 7.78
C ASN A 116 -9.60 -0.83 9.04
N GLY A 117 -10.05 -1.25 10.23
CA GLY A 117 -9.43 -0.96 11.53
C GLY A 117 -8.30 -1.91 11.94
N ALA A 118 -7.65 -2.61 11.00
CA ALA A 118 -6.29 -3.08 11.19
C ALA A 118 -5.38 -1.94 10.74
N THR A 119 -4.39 -1.55 11.53
CA THR A 119 -3.31 -0.62 11.14
C THR A 119 -2.93 -0.88 9.69
N ALA A 120 -3.44 -0.05 8.78
CA ALA A 120 -3.33 -0.31 7.37
C ALA A 120 -1.85 -0.11 7.04
N SER A 121 -1.11 -1.20 6.90
CA SER A 121 -0.13 -1.26 5.83
C SER A 121 -0.92 -0.83 4.58
N PRO A 122 -0.57 0.29 3.95
CA PRO A 122 -1.42 0.84 2.89
C PRO A 122 -1.62 -0.17 1.75
N PRO A 123 -2.69 -0.02 0.96
CA PRO A 123 -3.26 -1.11 0.15
C PRO A 123 -2.25 -1.76 -0.80
N LEU A 124 -1.23 -1.01 -1.24
CA LEU A 124 -0.18 -1.52 -2.12
C LEU A 124 0.79 -2.49 -1.41
N LEU A 125 1.20 -2.23 -0.16
CA LEU A 125 2.08 -3.15 0.57
C LEU A 125 1.38 -4.45 0.93
N ASN A 126 0.08 -4.40 1.26
CA ASN A 126 -0.70 -5.63 1.46
C ASN A 126 -0.79 -6.43 0.17
N GLN A 127 -1.05 -5.77 -0.96
CA GLN A 127 -1.04 -6.44 -2.27
C GLN A 127 0.32 -7.07 -2.60
N ILE A 128 1.43 -6.41 -2.26
CA ILE A 128 2.78 -6.99 -2.42
C ILE A 128 2.99 -8.15 -1.44
N ALA A 129 2.52 -8.07 -0.20
CA ALA A 129 2.66 -9.14 0.78
C ALA A 129 1.82 -10.37 0.44
N ASP A 130 0.65 -10.16 -0.14
CA ASP A 130 -0.31 -11.21 -0.49
C ASP A 130 -0.07 -11.78 -1.90
N THR A 131 0.76 -11.13 -2.72
CA THR A 131 1.01 -11.60 -4.09
C THR A 131 1.85 -12.88 -4.07
N ASN A 132 1.19 -13.98 -4.39
CA ASN A 132 1.91 -15.19 -4.72
C ASN A 132 2.36 -15.13 -6.18
N SER A 133 1.52 -14.75 -7.15
CA SER A 133 1.77 -14.86 -8.60
C SER A 133 2.73 -13.84 -9.22
N GLY A 134 3.28 -12.90 -8.44
CA GLY A 134 3.91 -11.69 -8.95
C GLY A 134 2.89 -10.58 -9.14
N LEU A 135 3.29 -9.33 -8.87
CA LEU A 135 2.44 -8.14 -8.97
C LEU A 135 3.05 -7.12 -9.91
N PHE A 136 2.30 -6.62 -10.88
CA PHE A 136 2.71 -5.53 -11.76
C PHE A 136 2.07 -4.23 -11.29
N ILE A 137 2.89 -3.22 -11.05
CA ILE A 137 2.50 -1.92 -10.53
C ILE A 137 2.84 -0.90 -11.61
N HIS A 138 1.81 -0.34 -12.23
CA HIS A 138 1.97 0.80 -13.11
C HIS A 138 2.12 2.06 -12.24
N ALA A 139 3.31 2.64 -12.25
CA ALA A 139 3.67 3.79 -11.40
C ALA A 139 4.87 4.57 -11.98
N PRO A 140 5.06 5.84 -11.61
CA PRO A 140 6.22 6.63 -12.02
C PRO A 140 7.54 6.03 -11.55
N THR A 141 8.62 6.33 -12.27
CA THR A 141 10.00 5.97 -11.91
C THR A 141 10.34 6.41 -10.47
N GLY A 142 11.07 5.59 -9.74
CA GLY A 142 11.42 5.82 -8.33
C GLY A 142 10.39 5.30 -7.34
N THR A 143 9.22 4.85 -7.79
CA THR A 143 8.22 4.22 -6.92
C THR A 143 8.75 2.94 -6.27
N ALA A 144 9.52 2.12 -7.01
CA ALA A 144 10.11 0.90 -6.47
C ALA A 144 11.06 1.20 -5.29
N GLN A 145 11.88 2.24 -5.42
CA GLN A 145 12.79 2.72 -4.38
C GLN A 145 12.03 3.08 -3.11
N THR A 146 10.97 3.87 -3.23
CA THR A 146 10.14 4.27 -2.08
C THR A 146 9.50 3.07 -1.39
N ILE A 147 8.96 2.12 -2.15
CA ILE A 147 8.37 0.90 -1.59
C ILE A 147 9.45 0.09 -0.86
N ALA A 148 10.66 0.02 -1.41
CA ALA A 148 11.77 -0.69 -0.79
C ALA A 148 12.16 -0.07 0.56
N GLU A 149 12.29 1.26 0.61
CA GLU A 149 12.61 2.00 1.84
C GLU A 149 11.58 1.74 2.94
N VAL A 150 10.29 1.72 2.59
CA VAL A 150 9.23 1.42 3.56
C VAL A 150 9.27 -0.04 4.02
N LEU A 151 9.43 -0.99 3.10
CA LEU A 151 9.57 -2.41 3.44
C LEU A 151 10.77 -2.63 4.36
N HIS A 152 11.89 -1.98 4.08
CA HIS A 152 13.08 -2.02 4.91
C HIS A 152 12.82 -1.43 6.30
N ALA A 153 12.18 -0.25 6.38
CA ALA A 153 11.86 0.42 7.64
C ALA A 153 10.94 -0.42 8.55
N VAL A 154 10.04 -1.22 7.98
CA VAL A 154 9.19 -2.16 8.74
C VAL A 154 9.83 -3.55 8.94
N GLY A 155 11.14 -3.66 8.71
CA GLY A 155 11.96 -4.84 9.01
C GLY A 155 11.79 -6.00 8.04
N ARG A 156 11.35 -5.75 6.80
CA ARG A 156 11.23 -6.80 5.77
C ARG A 156 12.54 -6.97 5.01
N SER A 157 12.84 -8.22 4.68
CA SER A 157 13.95 -8.58 3.80
C SER A 157 13.64 -8.14 2.37
N VAL A 158 14.19 -7.01 1.95
CA VAL A 158 13.92 -6.42 0.63
C VAL A 158 15.18 -6.36 -0.22
N ALA A 159 15.03 -6.62 -1.51
CA ALA A 159 16.02 -6.39 -2.54
C ALA A 159 15.38 -5.67 -3.73
N MET A 160 16.18 -4.87 -4.41
CA MET A 160 15.80 -4.16 -5.62
C MET A 160 16.63 -4.60 -6.81
N LEU A 161 15.98 -4.69 -7.96
CA LEU A 161 16.60 -4.87 -9.26
C LEU A 161 16.28 -3.65 -10.12
N THR A 162 17.29 -2.85 -10.47
CA THR A 162 17.12 -1.54 -11.10
C THR A 162 17.55 -1.51 -12.56
N GLU A 163 18.78 -1.94 -12.84
CA GLU A 163 19.39 -2.01 -14.17
C GLU A 163 20.36 -3.18 -14.26
N ALA A 164 19.82 -4.40 -14.28
CA ALA A 164 20.65 -5.58 -14.53
C ALA A 164 20.61 -5.93 -16.02
N ASP A 165 21.66 -5.54 -16.75
CA ASP A 165 21.81 -5.85 -18.17
C ASP A 165 22.29 -7.30 -18.42
N SER A 166 22.61 -8.04 -17.36
CA SER A 166 22.96 -9.46 -17.43
C SER A 166 22.48 -10.24 -16.21
N MET A 167 22.33 -11.56 -16.38
CA MET A 167 21.98 -12.48 -15.28
C MET A 167 23.00 -12.42 -14.13
N GLN A 168 24.29 -12.30 -14.46
CA GLN A 168 25.37 -12.25 -13.48
C GLN A 168 25.25 -10.99 -12.59
N LEU A 169 25.02 -9.82 -13.22
CA LEU A 169 24.80 -8.58 -12.49
C LEU A 169 23.54 -8.63 -11.62
N ALA A 170 22.47 -9.25 -12.12
CA ALA A 170 21.25 -9.44 -11.32
C ALA A 170 21.51 -10.29 -10.06
N ILE A 171 22.27 -11.38 -10.21
CA ILE A 171 22.65 -12.27 -9.11
C ILE A 171 23.49 -11.51 -8.09
N GLU A 172 24.53 -10.81 -8.54
CA GLU A 172 25.43 -10.04 -7.67
C GLU A 172 24.68 -8.92 -6.92
N GLN A 173 23.84 -8.16 -7.63
CA GLN A 173 23.04 -7.08 -7.05
C GLN A 173 22.08 -7.58 -5.96
N ILE A 174 21.41 -8.72 -6.19
CA ILE A 174 20.49 -9.31 -5.21
C ILE A 174 21.27 -9.93 -4.04
N ALA A 175 22.37 -10.61 -4.32
CA ALA A 175 23.20 -11.24 -3.30
C ALA A 175 23.75 -10.22 -2.30
N ASP A 176 24.28 -9.09 -2.81
CA ASP A 176 24.83 -8.00 -2.01
C ASP A 176 23.77 -7.39 -1.09
N GLN A 177 22.62 -6.98 -1.65
CA GLN A 177 21.53 -6.38 -0.87
C GLN A 177 20.95 -7.31 0.18
N LEU A 178 20.88 -8.61 -0.12
CA LEU A 178 20.41 -9.62 0.82
C LEU A 178 21.53 -10.18 1.69
N GLY A 179 22.76 -9.66 1.65
CA GLY A 179 23.89 -10.12 2.45
C GLY A 179 24.13 -11.63 2.36
N THR A 180 24.08 -12.19 1.16
CA THR A 180 24.34 -13.61 0.87
C THR A 180 25.44 -13.75 -0.19
N ALA A 181 26.07 -14.92 -0.25
CA ALA A 181 26.98 -15.21 -1.36
C ALA A 181 26.18 -15.39 -2.67
N PRO A 182 26.69 -14.90 -3.81
CA PRO A 182 26.06 -15.11 -5.11
C PRO A 182 26.13 -16.61 -5.48
N GLY A 183 24.98 -17.18 -5.85
CA GLY A 183 24.88 -18.54 -6.36
C GLY A 183 25.11 -18.61 -7.87
N HIS A 184 25.14 -19.83 -8.41
CA HIS A 184 25.26 -20.04 -9.87
C HIS A 184 23.97 -19.68 -10.65
N THR A 185 22.85 -19.49 -9.95
CA THR A 185 21.56 -19.07 -10.53
C THR A 185 20.86 -18.09 -9.58
N LEU A 186 19.86 -17.35 -10.09
CA LEU A 186 18.99 -16.51 -9.26
C LEU A 186 18.25 -17.33 -8.20
N SER A 187 17.72 -18.50 -8.56
CA SER A 187 17.06 -19.40 -7.61
C SER A 187 18.00 -19.81 -6.48
N ALA A 188 19.20 -20.30 -6.80
CA ALA A 188 20.17 -20.73 -5.79
C ALA A 188 20.56 -19.59 -4.84
N THR A 189 20.74 -18.38 -5.38
CA THR A 189 21.03 -17.17 -4.59
C THR A 189 19.89 -16.83 -3.64
N LEU A 190 18.65 -16.86 -4.13
CA LEU A 190 17.46 -16.54 -3.34
C LEU A 190 17.11 -17.64 -2.33
N GLU A 191 17.36 -18.91 -2.64
CA GLU A 191 17.20 -20.04 -1.72
C GLU A 191 18.19 -19.94 -0.55
N ALA A 192 19.46 -19.62 -0.84
CA ALA A 192 20.48 -19.37 0.18
C ALA A 192 20.08 -18.17 1.06
N ALA A 193 19.64 -17.06 0.45
CA ALA A 193 19.14 -15.91 1.18
C ALA A 193 17.93 -16.28 2.05
N SER A 194 16.96 -17.03 1.53
CA SER A 194 15.73 -17.41 2.26
C SER A 194 16.04 -18.29 3.45
N SER A 195 16.95 -19.27 3.28
CA SER A 195 17.41 -20.15 4.35
C SER A 195 18.09 -19.39 5.50
N ARG A 196 18.86 -18.36 5.16
CA ARG A 196 19.56 -17.49 6.12
C ARG A 196 18.60 -16.53 6.83
N LEU A 197 17.76 -15.84 6.06
CA LEU A 197 16.88 -14.77 6.54
C LEU A 197 15.68 -15.32 7.32
N ARG A 198 15.23 -16.54 7.00
CA ARG A 198 14.09 -17.22 7.64
C ARG A 198 12.80 -16.39 7.64
N ALA A 199 12.61 -15.60 6.60
CA ALA A 199 11.48 -14.71 6.39
C ALA A 199 11.19 -14.56 4.89
N PRO A 200 9.96 -14.16 4.50
CA PRO A 200 9.64 -13.88 3.10
C PRO A 200 10.58 -12.80 2.55
N ILE A 201 11.08 -13.03 1.34
CA ILE A 201 11.88 -12.06 0.60
C ILE A 201 10.96 -11.23 -0.29
N TYR A 202 11.16 -9.91 -0.28
CA TYR A 202 10.48 -8.96 -1.14
C TYR A 202 11.47 -8.49 -2.21
N LEU A 203 11.17 -8.80 -3.47
CA LEU A 203 11.99 -8.39 -4.61
C LEU A 203 11.21 -7.38 -5.45
N LEU A 204 11.75 -6.17 -5.54
CA LEU A 204 11.16 -5.09 -6.34
C LEU A 204 11.99 -4.89 -7.61
N VAL A 205 11.36 -5.06 -8.76
CA VAL A 205 11.97 -4.82 -10.08
C VAL A 205 11.52 -3.44 -10.55
N ASP A 206 12.46 -2.50 -10.63
CA ASP A 206 12.20 -1.15 -11.14
C ASP A 206 12.31 -1.10 -12.67
N ARG A 207 11.55 -0.20 -13.30
CA ARG A 207 11.38 -0.13 -14.77
C ARG A 207 11.18 -1.50 -15.41
N ALA A 208 10.12 -2.18 -14.99
CA ALA A 208 9.73 -3.51 -15.43
C ALA A 208 9.78 -3.70 -16.96
N GLU A 209 9.43 -2.66 -17.72
CA GLU A 209 9.47 -2.64 -19.18
C GLU A 209 10.82 -3.02 -19.77
N ARG A 210 11.94 -2.75 -19.09
CA ARG A 210 13.28 -3.15 -19.56
C ARG A 210 13.49 -4.66 -19.52
N PHE A 211 12.72 -5.38 -18.71
CA PHE A 211 12.82 -6.82 -18.53
C PHE A 211 11.85 -7.60 -19.43
N GLU A 212 11.03 -6.93 -20.25
CA GLU A 212 10.02 -7.57 -21.10
C GLU A 212 10.61 -8.72 -21.94
N GLN A 213 11.80 -8.52 -22.50
CA GLN A 213 12.50 -9.48 -23.36
C GLN A 213 13.71 -10.13 -22.68
N SER A 214 13.90 -9.90 -21.38
CA SER A 214 15.08 -10.38 -20.65
C SER A 214 14.88 -11.80 -20.14
N GLU A 215 15.91 -12.64 -20.22
CA GLU A 215 15.90 -13.97 -19.59
C GLU A 215 15.77 -13.90 -18.06
N ILE A 216 16.13 -12.75 -17.47
CA ILE A 216 16.04 -12.50 -16.02
C ILE A 216 14.61 -12.69 -15.52
N ILE A 217 13.59 -12.25 -16.28
CA ILE A 217 12.20 -12.37 -15.82
C ILE A 217 11.75 -13.84 -15.69
N TYR A 218 12.21 -14.70 -16.59
CA TYR A 218 11.94 -16.14 -16.53
C TYR A 218 12.68 -16.80 -15.36
N ALA A 219 13.92 -16.39 -15.11
CA ALA A 219 14.68 -16.86 -13.95
C ALA A 219 14.04 -16.41 -12.62
N LEU A 220 13.51 -15.17 -12.55
CA LEU A 220 12.75 -14.68 -11.39
C LEU A 220 11.47 -15.48 -11.17
N LYS A 221 10.74 -15.81 -12.25
CA LYS A 221 9.56 -16.68 -12.17
C LYS A 221 9.93 -18.06 -11.61
N ALA A 222 11.00 -18.66 -12.13
CA ALA A 222 11.48 -19.97 -11.67
C ALA A 222 11.88 -19.95 -10.18
N ALA A 223 12.65 -18.94 -9.76
CA ALA A 223 13.02 -18.75 -8.36
C ALA A 223 11.79 -18.57 -7.47
N ARG A 224 10.83 -17.76 -7.91
CA ARG A 224 9.56 -17.53 -7.22
C ARG A 224 8.75 -18.81 -7.04
N ASP A 225 8.66 -19.62 -8.09
CA ASP A 225 7.94 -20.89 -8.04
C ASP A 225 8.61 -21.86 -7.06
N VAL A 226 9.95 -21.96 -7.06
CA VAL A 226 10.72 -22.78 -6.11
C VAL A 226 10.53 -22.31 -4.67
N LEU A 227 10.71 -21.01 -4.38
CA LEU A 227 10.63 -20.49 -3.01
C LEU A 227 9.22 -20.56 -2.43
N ASN A 228 8.17 -20.46 -3.26
CA ASN A 228 6.77 -20.49 -2.80
C ASN A 228 6.16 -21.90 -2.74
N THR A 229 6.77 -22.89 -3.37
CA THR A 229 6.28 -24.29 -3.35
C THR A 229 7.12 -25.22 -2.47
N SER A 230 8.28 -24.76 -2.01
CA SER A 230 9.15 -25.48 -1.08
C SER A 230 8.84 -25.16 0.38
N ALA A 231 9.60 -25.76 1.31
CA ALA A 231 9.54 -25.45 2.74
C ALA A 231 10.21 -24.10 3.11
N LEU A 232 10.61 -23.30 2.10
CA LEU A 232 11.19 -21.99 2.29
C LEU A 232 10.12 -20.93 2.58
N PHE A 233 10.57 -19.72 2.92
CA PHE A 233 9.71 -18.67 3.48
C PHE A 233 8.98 -17.84 2.40
N GLY A 234 9.09 -18.23 1.13
CA GLY A 234 8.44 -17.58 0.01
C GLY A 234 9.18 -16.37 -0.57
N LEU A 235 8.79 -16.03 -1.79
CA LEU A 235 9.28 -14.87 -2.55
C LEU A 235 8.08 -14.05 -3.04
N ARG A 236 8.09 -12.76 -2.73
CA ARG A 236 7.14 -11.75 -3.22
C ARG A 236 7.85 -10.90 -4.26
N VAL A 237 7.41 -10.98 -5.51
CA VAL A 237 8.02 -10.22 -6.61
C VAL A 237 7.03 -9.16 -7.07
N ALA A 238 7.47 -7.90 -7.10
CA ALA A 238 6.69 -6.81 -7.68
C ALA A 238 7.49 -6.11 -8.78
N PHE A 239 6.84 -5.90 -9.92
CA PHE A 239 7.36 -5.25 -11.11
C PHE A 239 6.77 -3.84 -11.19
N VAL A 240 7.59 -2.82 -11.03
CA VAL A 240 7.19 -1.42 -11.05
C VAL A 240 7.67 -0.79 -12.35
N GLY A 241 6.80 -0.07 -13.05
CA GLY A 241 7.15 0.51 -14.34
C GLY A 241 6.14 1.54 -14.84
N GLY A 242 6.60 2.41 -15.73
CA GLY A 242 5.79 3.49 -16.30
C GLY A 242 5.12 3.15 -17.63
N ASP A 243 5.50 2.04 -18.27
CA ASP A 243 4.92 1.59 -19.54
C ASP A 243 3.90 0.47 -19.31
N ARG A 244 2.63 0.87 -19.25
CA ARG A 244 1.50 -0.04 -19.05
C ARG A 244 1.34 -1.07 -20.17
N ASP A 245 1.69 -0.72 -21.40
CA ASP A 245 1.55 -1.61 -22.55
C ASP A 245 2.62 -2.70 -22.51
N ALA A 246 3.85 -2.36 -22.14
CA ALA A 246 4.91 -3.34 -21.88
C ALA A 246 4.51 -4.30 -20.76
N GLN A 247 4.04 -3.79 -19.62
CA GLN A 247 3.54 -4.62 -18.52
C GLN A 247 2.35 -5.50 -18.93
N ALA A 248 1.47 -5.01 -19.79
CA ALA A 248 0.37 -5.81 -20.34
C ALA A 248 0.88 -6.96 -21.22
N ARG A 249 1.92 -6.76 -22.03
CA ARG A 249 2.55 -7.84 -22.80
C ARG A 249 3.19 -8.89 -21.88
N MET A 250 3.82 -8.45 -20.79
CA MET A 250 4.45 -9.32 -19.78
C MET A 250 3.47 -10.14 -18.93
N THR A 251 2.17 -9.80 -18.95
CA THR A 251 1.15 -10.44 -18.10
C THR A 251 0.00 -11.08 -18.88
N ARG A 252 -0.27 -10.65 -20.12
CA ARG A 252 -1.44 -11.09 -20.89
C ARG A 252 -1.12 -12.00 -22.07
N LEU A 253 0.15 -12.13 -22.44
CA LEU A 253 0.56 -13.07 -23.49
C LEU A 253 0.77 -14.47 -22.90
N PRO A 254 0.24 -15.54 -23.52
CA PRO A 254 0.40 -16.91 -23.01
C PRO A 254 1.86 -17.36 -22.84
N ALA A 255 2.78 -16.79 -23.62
CA ALA A 255 4.21 -17.10 -23.53
C ALA A 255 4.95 -16.31 -22.45
N ALA A 256 4.31 -15.32 -21.80
CA ALA A 256 4.97 -14.47 -20.84
C ALA A 256 5.25 -15.20 -19.51
N ALA A 257 6.40 -14.90 -18.90
CA ALA A 257 6.82 -15.52 -17.64
C ALA A 257 5.78 -15.36 -16.52
N PHE A 258 5.10 -14.22 -16.46
CA PHE A 258 4.10 -13.90 -15.45
C PHE A 258 2.69 -13.81 -16.05
N PHE A 259 2.32 -14.75 -16.92
CA PHE A 259 0.98 -14.83 -17.50
C PHE A 259 -0.11 -14.85 -16.40
N CYS A 260 -1.14 -14.03 -16.57
CA CYS A 260 -2.23 -13.76 -15.63
C CYS A 260 -1.82 -13.13 -14.29
N ALA A 261 -0.59 -12.65 -14.13
CA ALA A 261 -0.22 -11.89 -12.94
C ALA A 261 -1.05 -10.60 -12.82
N GLN A 262 -1.37 -10.23 -11.58
CA GLN A 262 -2.19 -9.06 -11.30
C GLN A 262 -1.45 -7.79 -11.73
N MET A 263 -2.18 -6.86 -12.35
CA MET A 263 -1.70 -5.53 -12.68
C MET A 263 -2.54 -4.49 -11.94
N VAL A 264 -1.88 -3.55 -11.27
CA VAL A 264 -2.51 -2.47 -10.51
C VAL A 264 -1.94 -1.13 -10.97
N ASP A 265 -2.85 -0.17 -11.16
CA ASP A 265 -2.47 1.23 -11.37
C ASP A 265 -2.31 1.84 -9.97
N ALA A 266 -1.07 2.14 -9.55
CA ALA A 266 -0.84 2.77 -8.26
C ALA A 266 -1.29 4.23 -8.34
N SER A 267 -2.39 4.56 -7.67
CA SER A 267 -2.85 5.94 -7.65
C SER A 267 -1.90 6.82 -6.83
N ALA A 268 -1.80 8.10 -7.19
CA ALA A 268 -1.06 9.09 -6.40
C ALA A 268 -1.52 9.11 -4.93
N GLU A 269 -2.81 8.82 -4.67
CA GLU A 269 -3.36 8.61 -3.34
C GLU A 269 -2.68 7.47 -2.58
N GLN A 270 -2.58 6.29 -3.20
CA GLN A 270 -1.95 5.11 -2.58
C GLN A 270 -0.46 5.31 -2.35
N LEU A 271 0.24 5.94 -3.30
CA LEU A 271 1.67 6.23 -3.20
C LEU A 271 1.95 7.26 -2.12
N SER A 272 1.09 8.27 -1.97
CA SER A 272 1.31 9.35 -0.99
C SER A 272 1.34 8.86 0.46
N VAL A 273 0.84 7.66 0.78
CA VAL A 273 0.95 7.11 2.13
C VAL A 273 2.41 6.79 2.50
N TYR A 274 3.23 6.54 1.48
CA TYR A 274 4.63 6.11 1.62
C TYR A 274 5.63 7.08 1.05
N ASN A 275 5.21 7.84 0.04
CA ASN A 275 6.06 8.68 -0.75
C ASN A 275 5.81 10.13 -0.36
N LEU A 276 6.73 10.67 0.45
CA LEU A 276 6.68 12.05 0.89
C LEU A 276 6.76 13.03 -0.28
N GLN A 277 7.56 12.71 -1.31
CA GLN A 277 7.69 13.56 -2.49
C GLN A 277 6.37 13.65 -3.26
N GLU A 278 5.66 12.54 -3.43
CA GLU A 278 4.36 12.50 -4.09
C GLU A 278 3.29 13.19 -3.24
N ARG A 279 3.28 12.93 -1.93
CA ARG A 279 2.39 13.61 -0.98
C ARG A 279 2.57 15.13 -1.07
N GLU A 280 3.81 15.60 -1.12
CA GLU A 280 4.12 17.01 -1.21
C GLU A 280 3.83 17.60 -2.60
N ARG A 281 4.02 16.86 -3.70
CA ARG A 281 3.57 17.27 -5.04
C ARG A 281 2.06 17.47 -5.10
N ARG A 282 1.29 16.54 -4.52
CA ARG A 282 -0.17 16.66 -4.40
C ARG A 282 -0.54 17.90 -3.60
N ARG A 283 0.11 18.12 -2.44
CA ARG A 283 -0.07 19.34 -1.62
C ARG A 283 0.15 20.61 -2.42
N ARG A 284 1.28 20.72 -3.12
CA ARG A 284 1.62 21.92 -3.91
C ARG A 284 0.69 22.12 -5.11
N THR A 285 0.20 21.04 -5.71
CA THR A 285 -0.79 21.12 -6.79
C THR A 285 -2.13 21.62 -6.26
N ALA A 286 -2.60 21.08 -5.13
CA ALA A 286 -3.83 21.53 -4.50
C ALA A 286 -3.76 22.98 -3.99
N LEU A 287 -2.66 23.37 -3.33
CA LEU A 287 -2.42 24.76 -2.90
C LEU A 287 -2.45 25.75 -4.07
N ARG A 288 -1.90 25.36 -5.24
CA ARG A 288 -2.01 26.19 -6.46
C ARG A 288 -3.45 26.25 -6.97
N ALA A 289 -4.16 25.13 -6.97
CA ALA A 289 -5.55 25.07 -7.40
C ALA A 289 -6.52 25.89 -6.52
N LEU A 290 -6.18 26.14 -5.23
CA LEU A 290 -6.95 27.06 -4.37
C LEU A 290 -7.02 28.49 -4.93
N ARG A 291 -6.03 28.91 -5.72
CA ARG A 291 -6.02 30.23 -6.36
C ARG A 291 -6.99 30.33 -7.54
N SER A 292 -7.57 29.21 -7.99
CA SER A 292 -8.58 29.20 -9.05
C SER A 292 -9.83 29.96 -8.62
N PHE A 293 -10.42 30.72 -9.54
CA PHE A 293 -11.74 31.33 -9.35
C PHE A 293 -12.89 30.33 -9.53
N ASP A 294 -12.61 29.13 -10.06
CA ASP A 294 -13.59 28.05 -10.17
C ASP A 294 -13.82 27.39 -8.81
N PHE A 295 -15.06 27.45 -8.35
CA PHE A 295 -15.50 26.90 -7.08
C PHE A 295 -15.37 25.37 -7.00
N ALA A 296 -15.64 24.64 -8.09
CA ALA A 296 -15.52 23.19 -8.12
C ALA A 296 -14.05 22.76 -8.00
N VAL A 297 -13.15 23.46 -8.70
CA VAL A 297 -11.70 23.24 -8.61
C VAL A 297 -11.19 23.54 -7.19
N ARG A 298 -11.63 24.66 -6.60
CA ARG A 298 -11.25 25.04 -5.23
C ARG A 298 -11.74 24.03 -4.20
N ARG A 299 -12.98 23.57 -4.30
CA ARG A 299 -13.57 22.56 -3.41
C ARG A 299 -12.85 21.21 -3.52
N ALA A 300 -12.50 20.78 -4.73
CA ALA A 300 -11.70 19.57 -4.93
C ALA A 300 -10.31 19.69 -4.31
N ALA A 301 -9.66 20.85 -4.46
CA ALA A 301 -8.35 21.13 -3.85
C ALA A 301 -8.39 21.11 -2.32
N LEU A 302 -9.44 21.67 -1.69
CA LEU A 302 -9.59 21.62 -0.23
C LEU A 302 -9.78 20.18 0.28
N ARG A 303 -10.58 19.35 -0.41
CA ARG A 303 -10.72 17.92 -0.08
C ARG A 303 -9.38 17.18 -0.16
N GLU A 304 -8.62 17.44 -1.21
CA GLU A 304 -7.29 16.88 -1.41
C GLU A 304 -6.33 17.28 -0.27
N LEU A 305 -6.35 18.55 0.13
CA LEU A 305 -5.53 19.05 1.24
C LEU A 305 -5.94 18.44 2.58
N SER A 306 -7.25 18.30 2.84
CA SER A 306 -7.76 17.61 4.02
C SER A 306 -7.28 16.15 4.08
N ALA A 307 -7.35 15.43 2.97
CA ALA A 307 -6.85 14.06 2.89
C ALA A 307 -5.34 13.97 3.16
N ILE A 308 -4.55 14.92 2.66
CA ILE A 308 -3.11 14.98 2.92
C ILE A 308 -2.81 15.28 4.39
N LEU A 309 -3.55 16.21 5.02
CA LEU A 309 -3.40 16.51 6.45
C LEU A 309 -3.73 15.28 7.32
N GLN A 310 -4.76 14.53 6.95
CA GLN A 310 -5.07 13.26 7.60
C GLN A 310 -3.94 12.25 7.43
N LEU A 311 -3.38 12.11 6.22
CA LEU A 311 -2.24 11.22 5.97
C LEU A 311 -0.99 11.61 6.77
N ASP A 312 -0.70 12.91 6.92
CA ASP A 312 0.43 13.36 7.75
C ASP A 312 0.25 13.01 9.23
N ARG A 313 -1.00 12.96 9.72
CA ARG A 313 -1.32 12.54 11.10
C ARG A 313 -1.28 11.02 11.28
N GLU A 314 -1.87 10.28 10.35
CA GLU A 314 -2.03 8.82 10.45
C GLU A 314 -0.78 8.05 10.03
N HIS A 315 -0.04 8.58 9.06
CA HIS A 315 1.13 7.96 8.46
C HIS A 315 2.27 9.00 8.31
N PRO A 316 2.86 9.45 9.44
CA PRO A 316 3.96 10.39 9.42
C PRO A 316 5.16 9.78 8.68
N ILE A 317 5.75 10.52 7.75
CA ILE A 317 6.97 10.14 7.03
C ILE A 317 8.09 11.08 7.47
N GLY A 318 9.24 10.51 7.83
CA GLY A 318 10.42 11.26 8.28
C GLY A 318 10.50 11.39 9.81
N GLU A 319 11.72 11.37 10.33
CA GLU A 319 12.02 11.40 11.77
C GLU A 319 11.53 12.67 12.47
N ALA A 320 11.54 13.80 11.77
CA ALA A 320 11.14 15.11 12.26
C ALA A 320 9.67 15.46 11.93
N ALA A 321 8.85 14.47 11.55
CA ALA A 321 7.45 14.71 11.17
C ALA A 321 6.60 15.30 12.31
N HIS A 322 7.00 15.05 13.55
CA HIS A 322 6.35 15.54 14.77
C HIS A 322 6.85 16.92 15.23
N LEU A 323 7.93 17.44 14.65
CA LEU A 323 8.49 18.74 15.04
C LEU A 323 7.67 19.88 14.45
N SER A 324 7.53 20.95 15.20
CA SER A 324 7.02 22.25 14.72
C SER A 324 8.07 22.98 13.87
N THR A 325 7.63 24.02 13.14
CA THR A 325 8.51 24.92 12.39
C THR A 325 9.58 25.56 13.28
N GLY A 326 9.21 25.96 14.50
CA GLY A 326 10.14 26.52 15.49
C GLY A 326 11.18 25.51 15.97
N GLU A 327 10.77 24.26 16.23
CA GLU A 327 11.68 23.19 16.65
C GLU A 327 12.64 22.78 15.54
N VAL A 328 12.16 22.59 14.30
CA VAL A 328 13.04 22.27 13.17
C VAL A 328 13.99 23.44 12.85
N GLN A 329 13.54 24.69 13.00
CA GLN A 329 14.41 25.85 12.84
C GLN A 329 15.56 25.87 13.86
N ALA A 330 15.29 25.48 15.10
CA ALA A 330 16.30 25.40 16.16
C ALA A 330 17.25 24.21 15.96
N LEU A 331 16.77 23.12 15.36
CA LEU A 331 17.54 21.91 15.09
C LEU A 331 18.52 22.07 13.92
N VAL A 332 18.11 22.76 12.84
CA VAL A 332 18.93 22.88 11.62
C VAL A 332 20.06 23.90 11.81
N PRO A 333 21.34 23.49 11.77
CA PRO A 333 22.47 24.38 11.93
C PRO A 333 22.60 25.37 10.77
N VAL A 334 22.95 26.61 11.11
CA VAL A 334 23.29 27.64 10.14
C VAL A 334 24.79 27.66 9.91
N THR A 335 25.20 27.49 8.66
CA THR A 335 26.60 27.62 8.28
C THR A 335 26.91 29.07 7.92
N VAL A 336 27.88 29.66 8.62
CA VAL A 336 28.39 31.01 8.37
C VAL A 336 29.85 30.89 7.97
N VAL A 337 30.16 31.27 6.73
CA VAL A 337 31.53 31.36 6.21
C VAL A 337 31.81 32.82 5.88
N GLU A 338 32.97 33.31 6.31
CA GLU A 338 33.36 34.71 6.08
C GLU A 338 33.35 35.04 4.58
N GLY A 339 32.67 36.13 4.21
CA GLY A 339 32.50 36.55 2.82
C GLY A 339 31.38 35.86 2.03
N TYR A 340 30.65 34.91 2.63
CA TYR A 340 29.52 34.22 1.98
C TYR A 340 28.19 34.53 2.68
N ILE A 341 27.10 34.48 1.91
CA ILE A 341 25.75 34.58 2.47
C ILE A 341 25.49 33.31 3.30
N PRO A 342 25.00 33.43 4.55
CA PRO A 342 24.68 32.29 5.40
C PRO A 342 23.72 31.30 4.72
N TYR A 343 23.98 30.00 4.89
CA TYR A 343 23.20 28.94 4.28
C TYR A 343 22.96 27.78 5.25
N VAL A 344 21.94 26.98 4.96
CA VAL A 344 21.67 25.68 5.59
C VAL A 344 22.05 24.58 4.61
N ARG A 345 22.74 23.54 5.09
CA ARG A 345 23.09 22.40 4.21
C ARG A 345 21.89 21.48 4.09
N ASP A 346 21.65 20.98 2.89
CA ASP A 346 20.51 20.08 2.62
C ASP A 346 20.56 18.81 3.48
N ILE A 347 21.77 18.29 3.73
CA ILE A 347 22.00 17.11 4.58
C ILE A 347 21.68 17.34 6.06
N ASP A 348 21.65 18.60 6.51
CA ASP A 348 21.34 18.93 7.89
C ASP A 348 19.84 19.16 8.12
N ILE A 349 19.03 19.18 7.06
CA ILE A 349 17.58 19.34 7.17
C ILE A 349 16.99 17.94 7.33
N PRO A 350 16.33 17.62 8.46
CA PRO A 350 15.73 16.31 8.65
C PRO A 350 14.46 16.13 7.83
N GLU A 351 14.14 14.91 7.44
CA GLU A 351 12.85 14.59 6.82
C GLU A 351 11.72 14.68 7.85
N PRO A 352 10.50 15.17 7.49
CA PRO A 352 10.03 15.46 6.13
C PRO A 352 10.38 16.86 5.59
N TRP A 353 11.05 17.68 6.39
CA TRP A 353 11.21 19.10 6.09
C TRP A 353 12.13 19.36 4.92
N ALA A 354 13.12 18.49 4.69
CA ALA A 354 13.98 18.56 3.52
C ALA A 354 13.18 18.40 2.22
N THR A 355 12.36 17.35 2.10
CA THR A 355 11.53 17.14 0.91
C THR A 355 10.48 18.23 0.74
N ARG A 356 9.82 18.66 1.83
CA ARG A 356 8.83 19.76 1.81
C ARG A 356 9.45 21.05 1.29
N PHE A 357 10.62 21.42 1.80
CA PHE A 357 11.34 22.61 1.37
C PHE A 357 11.81 22.50 -0.08
N ALA A 358 12.40 21.37 -0.47
CA ALA A 358 12.89 21.15 -1.83
C ALA A 358 11.78 21.32 -2.88
N LEU A 359 10.57 20.82 -2.60
CA LEU A 359 9.42 20.93 -3.52
C LEU A 359 8.72 22.29 -3.45
N ALA A 360 8.72 22.97 -2.29
CA ALA A 360 8.21 24.33 -2.17
C ALA A 360 9.11 25.36 -2.84
N SER A 361 10.42 25.09 -2.89
CA SER A 361 11.45 26.00 -3.39
C SER A 361 11.95 25.67 -4.81
N ILE A 362 11.21 24.86 -5.58
CA ILE A 362 11.54 24.58 -6.99
C ILE A 362 11.71 25.91 -7.75
N GLY A 363 12.89 26.10 -8.36
CA GLY A 363 13.24 27.30 -9.11
C GLY A 363 13.89 28.43 -8.29
N SER A 364 14.11 28.24 -6.98
CA SER A 364 14.88 29.19 -6.16
C SER A 364 16.38 29.06 -6.42
N THR A 365 17.10 30.18 -6.36
CA THR A 365 18.57 30.20 -6.47
C THR A 365 19.19 29.55 -5.23
N ARG A 366 20.10 28.58 -5.41
CA ARG A 366 20.75 27.85 -4.31
C ARG A 366 22.27 27.92 -4.43
N GLN A 367 22.97 27.74 -3.31
CA GLN A 367 24.41 27.47 -3.33
C GLN A 367 24.64 25.98 -3.65
N LEU A 368 25.86 25.64 -4.10
CA LEU A 368 26.22 24.27 -4.45
C LEU A 368 26.00 23.27 -3.30
N ASN A 369 26.14 23.73 -2.05
CA ASN A 369 26.11 22.91 -0.84
C ASN A 369 24.91 23.17 0.06
N GLY A 370 23.90 23.93 -0.38
CA GLY A 370 22.74 24.25 0.44
C GLY A 370 21.92 25.45 0.00
N SER A 371 20.88 25.75 0.78
CA SER A 371 19.95 26.86 0.52
C SER A 371 20.23 28.04 1.44
N TYR A 372 19.93 29.25 0.99
CA TYR A 372 20.10 30.44 1.83
C TYR A 372 19.23 30.37 3.08
N VAL A 373 19.76 30.86 4.21
CA VAL A 373 19.03 30.89 5.50
C VAL A 373 17.75 31.70 5.39
N SER A 374 17.75 32.76 4.57
CA SER A 374 16.56 33.57 4.30
C SER A 374 15.44 32.74 3.69
N ASP A 375 15.75 31.89 2.71
CA ASP A 375 14.76 31.09 1.99
C ASP A 375 14.20 30.00 2.88
N TRP A 376 15.06 29.36 3.67
CA TRP A 376 14.66 28.39 4.69
C TRP A 376 13.70 29.00 5.72
N ARG A 377 14.05 30.16 6.30
CA ARG A 377 13.18 30.85 7.27
C ARG A 377 11.87 31.31 6.63
N ASN A 378 11.93 31.80 5.39
CA ASN A 378 10.74 32.22 4.66
C ASN A 378 9.80 31.03 4.40
N PHE A 379 10.35 29.89 4.00
CA PHE A 379 9.58 28.66 3.84
C PHE A 379 8.87 28.25 5.13
N LEU A 380 9.56 28.24 6.28
CA LEU A 380 8.95 27.88 7.56
C LEU A 380 7.82 28.85 7.96
N ASN A 381 8.04 30.15 7.79
CA ASN A 381 7.01 31.16 8.07
C ASN A 381 5.78 31.01 7.16
N LEU A 382 6.01 30.75 5.87
CA LEU A 382 4.93 30.53 4.91
C LEU A 382 4.16 29.23 5.20
N TRP A 383 4.86 28.18 5.65
CA TRP A 383 4.24 26.92 6.04
C TRP A 383 3.21 27.09 7.15
N ASP A 384 3.53 27.84 8.20
CA ASP A 384 2.59 28.10 9.31
C ASP A 384 1.37 28.92 8.85
N GLN A 385 1.60 29.93 8.00
CA GLN A 385 0.51 30.73 7.43
C GLN A 385 -0.39 29.92 6.49
N GLU A 386 0.20 29.04 5.68
CA GLU A 386 -0.55 28.11 4.82
C GLU A 386 -1.40 27.18 5.68
N HIS A 387 -0.83 26.56 6.72
CA HIS A 387 -1.58 25.67 7.62
C HIS A 387 -2.73 26.36 8.34
N ALA A 388 -2.51 27.56 8.89
CA ALA A 388 -3.55 28.31 9.56
C ALA A 388 -4.74 28.59 8.63
N ARG A 389 -4.47 29.11 7.42
CA ARG A 389 -5.50 29.38 6.41
C ARG A 389 -6.24 28.12 5.95
N LEU A 390 -5.56 26.97 5.92
CA LEU A 390 -6.18 25.70 5.56
C LEU A 390 -7.14 25.22 6.63
N ILE A 391 -6.79 25.37 7.92
CA ILE A 391 -7.69 25.02 9.02
C ILE A 391 -8.97 25.86 8.92
N ASP A 392 -8.82 27.19 8.80
CA ASP A 392 -9.97 28.10 8.65
C ASP A 392 -10.85 27.70 7.45
N ALA A 393 -10.25 27.45 6.27
CA ALA A 393 -10.99 27.10 5.06
C ALA A 393 -11.63 25.70 5.07
N LEU A 394 -11.17 24.80 5.94
CA LEU A 394 -11.77 23.47 6.11
C LEU A 394 -12.94 23.51 7.08
N GLU A 395 -12.87 24.34 8.13
CA GLU A 395 -14.00 24.58 9.03
C GLU A 395 -15.20 25.16 8.26
N ASP A 396 -14.96 26.13 7.36
CA ASP A 396 -15.99 26.72 6.49
C ASP A 396 -16.63 25.70 5.50
N LEU A 397 -16.00 24.55 5.24
CA LEU A 397 -16.49 23.53 4.32
C LEU A 397 -17.42 22.50 4.99
N ASP A 398 -17.27 22.26 6.28
CA ASP A 398 -18.09 21.30 7.04
C ASP A 398 -19.44 21.91 7.50
N ASP A 399 -19.57 23.24 7.43
CA ASP A 399 -20.78 24.02 7.77
C ASP A 399 -21.77 24.20 6.60
N VAL A 400 -21.55 23.58 5.43
CA VAL A 400 -22.41 23.63 4.23
C VAL A 400 -22.85 22.24 3.80
#